data_AF-A0A511HNW9-F1
#
_entry.id   AF-A0A511HNW9-F1
#
_cell.length_a   1.000
_cell.length_b   1.000
_cell.length_c   1.000
_cell.angle_alpha   90.00
_cell.angle_beta   90.00
_cell.angle_gamma   90.00
#
_symmetry.space_group_name_H-M   'P 1'
#
loop_
_entity.id
_entity.type
_entity.pdbx_description
1 polymer ?
#
loop_
_entity_poly.entity_id
_entity_poly.type
_entity_poly.pdbx_seq_one_letter_code
_entity_poly.pdbx_strand_id
1 'polypeptide(L)'
;MRTAKNNIRWVRSDAGLAGFRKDALDEGRALKALSNHQFVLLNVDPGVGKSHLIDRLVARLRRGDEYDLVVYLTPQKGTLAERPFVREYQALTEEERAVSDIVVLEGRPRERCGSRDAEWRKLEQVGCASLGRTLLCAACPERSRCSWVEQLSKKALEGKRVVAGTQAYLIQAPRFIRMLKRLTGARRVLVILDESTFLDSPLRGYLKDADLQRNLLAVAEVQAGAGGKRKALAAWSAALTQMLEAGDGADSMQRLPRLNRKLAAAIQEAGLRRWPGAFKYLGFEIEALNHASWWRTNDGVGYIRRPELRGADVFTTAAGIPLELACQRLGEPNLQELCPAVRFLHEGTQLYNLKSHLGAATYYPKNASQILFASAQLIGKFAGEGKRVLAVVKKRFAKKTATVLEGYLREVTGAPFRVVVNPGQADIQDGHVVPLITYGAVGSNAFEHFDVALALSSYNARPDLVEARLNDVHHPQEEVRLGVTSHAGQRVVRAKGYFARQQGFDVLAQKYQVHLEAGWAAQALGRVRFATRPRTVVFFQPGGVPYEDVKEFGSLKALREHFGLLTRREWEARRVAAKATALGEAGKSRAEVAAALGVSERTVSRRWARLRQG
;
A
#
# COMPACT_ATOMS: atom_id res chain seq x y z
N MET A 1 -2.59 -33.72 6.30
CA MET A 1 -2.06 -33.27 4.99
C MET A 1 -0.55 -33.15 5.08
N ARG A 2 0.19 -34.07 4.45
CA ARG A 2 1.62 -33.88 4.20
C ARG A 2 1.73 -32.66 3.26
N THR A 3 2.25 -31.55 3.75
CA THR A 3 2.60 -30.40 2.92
C THR A 3 3.58 -30.90 1.87
N ALA A 4 3.17 -30.91 0.60
CA ALA A 4 4.14 -30.92 -0.47
C ALA A 4 5.11 -29.78 -0.17
N LYS A 5 6.39 -30.10 0.07
CA LYS A 5 7.44 -29.11 -0.01
C LYS A 5 7.33 -28.58 -1.45
N ASN A 6 6.63 -27.48 -1.65
CA ASN A 6 6.68 -26.76 -2.91
C ASN A 6 8.17 -26.50 -3.12
N ASN A 7 8.75 -27.08 -4.17
CA ASN A 7 10.13 -26.82 -4.55
C ASN A 7 10.22 -25.35 -4.95
N ILE A 8 10.50 -24.49 -3.97
CA ILE A 8 10.71 -23.07 -4.21
C ILE A 8 12.00 -22.95 -5.03
N ARG A 9 11.88 -22.36 -6.23
CA ARG A 9 13.02 -22.05 -7.06
C ARG A 9 13.54 -20.66 -6.68
N TRP A 10 14.73 -20.61 -6.10
CA TRP A 10 15.43 -19.36 -5.82
C TRP A 10 16.22 -18.87 -7.02
N VAL A 11 16.00 -17.61 -7.39
CA VAL A 11 16.84 -16.87 -8.33
C VAL A 11 17.81 -16.03 -7.51
N ARG A 12 19.11 -16.36 -7.62
CA ARG A 12 20.16 -15.84 -6.73
C ARG A 12 21.20 -14.94 -7.39
N SER A 13 21.35 -14.98 -8.71
CA SER A 13 22.38 -14.21 -9.44
C SER A 13 21.78 -13.24 -10.45
N ASP A 14 22.57 -12.25 -10.87
CA ASP A 14 22.19 -11.32 -11.94
C ASP A 14 21.88 -12.05 -13.26
N ALA A 15 22.67 -13.06 -13.61
CA ALA A 15 22.42 -13.91 -14.78
C ALA A 15 21.10 -14.69 -14.64
N GLY A 16 20.82 -15.24 -13.46
CA GLY A 16 19.55 -15.91 -13.17
C GLY A 16 18.34 -14.96 -13.26
N LEU A 17 18.50 -13.73 -12.78
CA LEU A 17 17.47 -12.69 -12.88
C LEU A 17 17.26 -12.25 -14.33
N ALA A 18 18.33 -12.09 -15.11
CA ALA A 18 18.26 -11.78 -16.53
C ALA A 18 17.55 -12.91 -17.31
N GLY A 19 17.91 -14.17 -17.06
CA GLY A 19 17.23 -15.33 -17.64
C GLY A 19 15.75 -15.39 -17.27
N PHE A 20 15.42 -15.17 -15.98
CA PHE A 20 14.02 -15.09 -15.54
C PHE A 20 13.25 -13.98 -16.25
N ARG A 21 13.84 -12.78 -16.40
CA ARG A 21 13.22 -11.65 -17.09
C ARG A 21 13.01 -11.91 -18.59
N LYS A 22 13.88 -12.71 -19.20
CA LYS A 22 13.79 -13.10 -20.62
C LYS A 22 12.76 -14.18 -20.84
N ASP A 23 12.77 -15.24 -20.02
CA ASP A 23 12.04 -16.48 -20.32
C ASP A 23 10.70 -16.57 -19.56
N ALA A 24 10.66 -16.11 -18.31
CA ALA A 24 9.48 -16.23 -17.45
C ALA A 24 8.60 -14.99 -17.47
N LEU A 25 9.20 -13.81 -17.66
CA LEU A 25 8.48 -12.54 -17.85
C LEU A 25 8.34 -12.18 -19.33
N ASP A 26 7.95 -13.15 -20.15
CA ASP A 26 7.66 -12.95 -21.56
C ASP A 26 6.20 -12.56 -21.80
N GLU A 27 5.95 -11.58 -22.67
CA GLU A 27 4.59 -11.15 -23.03
C GLU A 27 3.77 -12.26 -23.70
N GLY A 28 4.38 -13.11 -24.52
CA GLY A 28 3.71 -14.26 -25.14
C GLY A 28 3.24 -15.28 -24.12
N ARG A 29 4.05 -15.55 -23.10
CA ARG A 29 3.67 -16.39 -21.95
C ARG A 29 2.52 -15.78 -21.15
N ALA A 30 2.56 -14.47 -20.89
CA ALA A 30 1.47 -13.77 -20.20
C ALA A 30 0.16 -13.85 -21.01
N LEU A 31 0.20 -13.64 -22.31
CA LEU A 31 -0.96 -13.74 -23.21
C LEU A 31 -1.49 -15.18 -23.31
N LYS A 32 -0.61 -16.18 -23.38
CA LYS A 32 -1.01 -17.60 -23.34
C LYS A 32 -1.67 -17.96 -22.00
N ALA A 33 -1.21 -17.40 -20.89
CA ALA A 33 -1.87 -17.59 -19.61
C ALA A 33 -3.26 -16.95 -19.61
N LEU A 34 -3.41 -15.74 -20.17
CA LEU A 34 -4.69 -15.04 -20.28
C LEU A 34 -5.67 -15.74 -21.24
N SER A 35 -5.18 -16.38 -22.31
CA SER A 35 -6.04 -17.16 -23.22
C SER A 35 -6.59 -18.42 -22.55
N ASN A 36 -5.86 -18.97 -21.57
CA ASN A 36 -6.25 -20.17 -20.84
C ASN A 36 -7.03 -19.86 -19.55
N HIS A 37 -6.80 -18.67 -18.97
CA HIS A 37 -7.34 -18.26 -17.68
C HIS A 37 -7.73 -16.79 -17.72
N GLN A 38 -8.99 -16.51 -17.41
CA GLN A 38 -9.51 -15.14 -17.37
C GLN A 38 -8.76 -14.25 -16.36
N PHE A 39 -8.27 -14.80 -15.24
CA PHE A 39 -7.59 -14.06 -14.18
C PHE A 39 -6.19 -14.59 -13.94
N VAL A 40 -5.19 -13.75 -14.18
CA VAL A 40 -3.76 -14.07 -14.02
C VAL A 40 -3.12 -13.14 -13.00
N LEU A 41 -2.38 -13.71 -12.05
CA LEU A 41 -1.61 -13.03 -11.03
C LEU A 41 -0.11 -13.16 -11.29
N LEU A 42 0.58 -12.02 -11.39
CA LEU A 42 2.04 -11.94 -11.30
C LEU A 42 2.45 -11.51 -9.89
N ASN A 43 2.83 -12.48 -9.07
CA ASN A 43 3.18 -12.28 -7.67
C ASN A 43 4.67 -12.58 -7.42
N VAL A 44 5.50 -11.57 -7.66
CA VAL A 44 6.96 -11.67 -7.54
C VAL A 44 7.52 -10.50 -6.74
N ASP A 45 8.73 -10.67 -6.20
CA ASP A 45 9.39 -9.66 -5.36
C ASP A 45 9.55 -8.28 -6.05
N PRO A 46 9.70 -7.19 -5.28
CA PRO A 46 10.06 -5.88 -5.81
C PRO A 46 11.37 -5.91 -6.60
N GLY A 47 11.45 -5.18 -7.72
CA GLY A 47 12.66 -5.07 -8.55
C GLY A 47 12.83 -6.15 -9.62
N VAL A 48 12.01 -7.20 -9.60
CA VAL A 48 12.14 -8.34 -10.54
C VAL A 48 11.85 -7.96 -12.00
N GLY A 49 11.09 -6.90 -12.25
CA GLY A 49 10.81 -6.40 -13.62
C GLY A 49 9.35 -6.47 -14.06
N LYS A 50 8.40 -6.55 -13.11
CA LYS A 50 6.94 -6.54 -13.38
C LYS A 50 6.52 -5.43 -14.34
N SER A 51 6.98 -4.21 -14.05
CA SER A 51 6.77 -3.02 -14.85
C SER A 51 7.24 -3.17 -16.30
N HIS A 52 8.42 -3.75 -16.54
CA HIS A 52 8.93 -3.96 -17.90
C HIS A 52 8.09 -4.96 -18.69
N LEU A 53 7.62 -6.04 -18.06
CA LEU A 53 6.69 -6.97 -18.70
C LEU A 53 5.38 -6.26 -19.06
N ILE A 54 4.81 -5.46 -18.17
CA ILE A 54 3.60 -4.69 -18.47
C ILE A 54 3.85 -3.74 -19.64
N ASP A 55 4.95 -3.00 -19.64
CA ASP A 55 5.26 -2.04 -20.69
C ASP A 55 5.39 -2.73 -22.06
N ARG A 56 6.05 -3.91 -22.12
CA ARG A 56 6.12 -4.73 -23.34
C ARG A 56 4.77 -5.31 -23.74
N LEU A 57 3.99 -5.81 -22.77
CA LEU A 57 2.66 -6.36 -23.01
C LEU A 57 1.73 -5.29 -23.60
N VAL A 58 1.70 -4.08 -23.03
CA VAL A 58 0.93 -2.95 -23.56
C VAL A 58 1.42 -2.57 -24.96
N ALA A 59 2.73 -2.47 -25.18
CA ALA A 59 3.30 -2.15 -26.49
C ALA A 59 2.92 -3.17 -27.58
N ARG A 60 2.91 -4.47 -27.23
CA ARG A 60 2.44 -5.54 -28.12
C ARG A 60 0.95 -5.42 -28.41
N LEU A 61 0.13 -5.26 -27.37
CA LEU A 61 -1.32 -5.20 -27.49
C LEU A 61 -1.85 -3.94 -28.19
N ARG A 62 -1.07 -2.86 -28.24
CA ARG A 62 -1.37 -1.69 -29.08
C ARG A 62 -1.33 -2.03 -30.58
N ARG A 63 -0.49 -2.99 -30.98
CA ARG A 63 -0.26 -3.37 -32.39
C ARG A 63 -1.03 -4.62 -32.81
N GLY A 64 -1.40 -5.45 -31.84
CA GLY A 64 -2.11 -6.70 -32.07
C GLY A 64 -3.63 -6.55 -32.13
N ASP A 65 -4.28 -7.68 -32.38
CA ASP A 65 -5.73 -7.82 -32.42
C ASP A 65 -6.24 -8.75 -31.31
N GLU A 66 -5.43 -9.15 -30.34
CA GLU A 66 -5.84 -10.03 -29.26
C GLU A 66 -6.93 -9.39 -28.38
N TYR A 67 -6.80 -8.08 -28.11
CA TYR A 67 -7.76 -7.29 -27.35
C TYR A 67 -8.16 -6.01 -28.11
N ASP A 68 -9.43 -5.63 -27.97
CA ASP A 68 -9.94 -4.39 -28.55
C ASP A 68 -9.61 -3.19 -27.66
N LEU A 69 -9.46 -3.44 -26.35
CA LEU A 69 -9.15 -2.43 -25.34
C LEU A 69 -8.28 -3.01 -24.21
N VAL A 70 -7.21 -2.29 -23.86
CA VAL A 70 -6.42 -2.50 -22.65
C VAL A 70 -6.70 -1.38 -21.65
N VAL A 71 -7.10 -1.75 -20.43
CA VAL A 71 -7.33 -0.81 -19.33
C VAL A 71 -6.20 -0.97 -18.30
N TYR A 72 -5.26 -0.03 -18.26
CA TYR A 72 -4.12 -0.06 -17.35
C TYR A 72 -4.35 0.82 -16.12
N LEU A 73 -4.35 0.23 -14.92
CA LEU A 73 -4.66 0.94 -13.67
C LEU A 73 -3.58 0.75 -12.61
N THR A 74 -3.00 1.86 -12.14
CA THR A 74 -2.00 1.88 -11.06
C THR A 74 -2.58 2.39 -9.74
N PRO A 75 -1.91 2.19 -8.60
CA PRO A 75 -2.38 2.71 -7.32
C PRO A 75 -2.30 4.24 -7.25
N GLN A 76 -1.28 4.82 -7.88
CA GLN A 76 -0.91 6.22 -7.74
C GLN A 76 -0.50 6.85 -9.07
N LYS A 77 -0.73 8.16 -9.19
CA LYS A 77 -0.34 8.95 -10.37
C LYS A 77 1.17 8.94 -10.61
N GLY A 78 2.00 8.90 -9.56
CA GLY A 78 3.45 8.83 -9.70
C GLY A 78 3.89 7.60 -10.49
N THR A 79 3.41 6.42 -10.10
CA THR A 79 3.68 5.14 -10.80
C THR A 79 3.15 5.14 -12.23
N LEU A 80 2.01 5.80 -12.48
CA LEU A 80 1.45 5.96 -13.82
C LEU A 80 2.35 6.80 -14.72
N ALA A 81 2.86 7.93 -14.22
CA ALA A 81 3.73 8.86 -14.95
C ALA A 81 5.13 8.27 -15.27
N GLU A 82 5.51 7.17 -14.62
CA GLU A 82 6.75 6.46 -14.95
C GLU A 82 6.64 5.62 -16.24
N ARG A 83 5.42 5.32 -16.72
CA ARG A 83 5.22 4.42 -17.85
C ARG A 83 5.60 5.07 -19.17
N PRO A 84 6.35 4.38 -20.07
CA PRO A 84 6.75 4.93 -21.37
C PRO A 84 5.57 5.43 -22.21
N PHE A 85 4.50 4.64 -22.34
CA PHE A 85 3.33 5.01 -23.14
C PHE A 85 2.51 6.16 -22.52
N VAL A 86 2.60 6.37 -21.20
CA VAL A 86 1.99 7.53 -20.54
C VAL A 86 2.82 8.79 -20.82
N ARG A 87 4.15 8.69 -20.76
CA ARG A 87 5.06 9.80 -21.08
C ARG A 87 4.95 10.19 -22.56
N GLU A 88 4.87 9.22 -23.45
CA GLU A 88 4.57 9.40 -24.87
C GLU A 88 3.30 10.24 -25.03
N TYR A 89 2.18 9.80 -24.46
CA TYR A 89 0.91 10.54 -24.52
C TYR A 89 0.99 11.94 -23.91
N GLN A 90 1.72 12.11 -22.79
CA GLN A 90 1.87 13.40 -22.12
C GLN A 90 2.73 14.39 -22.91
N ALA A 91 3.63 13.91 -23.76
CA ALA A 91 4.44 14.76 -24.65
C ALA A 91 3.65 15.28 -25.86
N LEU A 92 2.53 14.63 -26.23
CA LEU A 92 1.69 15.02 -27.35
C LEU A 92 0.93 16.34 -27.12
N THR A 93 0.67 17.08 -28.20
CA THR A 93 -0.25 18.23 -28.23
C THR A 93 -1.70 17.79 -28.03
N GLU A 94 -2.63 18.74 -27.85
CA GLU A 94 -4.05 18.42 -27.68
C GLU A 94 -4.65 17.74 -28.93
N GLU A 95 -4.26 18.19 -30.13
CA GLU A 95 -4.67 17.63 -31.41
C GLU A 95 -4.15 16.20 -31.60
N GLU A 96 -2.87 15.97 -31.27
CA GLU A 96 -2.24 14.65 -31.34
C GLU A 96 -2.89 13.67 -30.35
N ARG A 97 -3.21 14.13 -29.12
CA ARG A 97 -3.93 13.32 -28.13
C ARG A 97 -5.34 12.93 -28.60
N ALA A 98 -6.01 13.80 -29.35
CA ALA A 98 -7.35 13.53 -29.86
C ALA A 98 -7.34 12.30 -30.79
N VAL A 99 -6.30 12.12 -31.59
CA VAL A 99 -6.15 10.99 -32.54
C VAL A 99 -5.31 9.82 -32.00
N SER A 100 -4.61 9.98 -30.87
CA SER A 100 -3.82 8.91 -30.23
C SER A 100 -4.66 7.65 -29.95
N ASP A 101 -4.05 6.47 -30.03
CA ASP A 101 -4.65 5.21 -29.61
C ASP A 101 -4.69 5.05 -28.08
N ILE A 102 -4.00 5.93 -27.36
CA ILE A 102 -3.95 5.97 -25.90
C ILE A 102 -4.81 7.12 -25.38
N VAL A 103 -5.41 6.91 -24.21
CA VAL A 103 -5.94 7.99 -23.39
C VAL A 103 -5.49 7.80 -21.94
N VAL A 104 -4.95 8.86 -21.35
CA VAL A 104 -4.59 8.89 -19.92
C VAL A 104 -5.65 9.67 -19.17
N LEU A 105 -6.31 9.01 -18.22
CA LEU A 105 -7.37 9.59 -17.41
C LEU A 105 -6.79 10.47 -16.32
N GLU A 106 -7.28 11.71 -16.28
CA GLU A 106 -6.80 12.73 -15.37
C GLU A 106 -7.83 13.03 -14.27
N GLY A 107 -7.31 13.28 -13.07
CA GLY A 107 -8.10 13.88 -12.00
C GLY A 107 -8.51 15.31 -12.35
N ARG A 108 -9.50 15.86 -11.65
CA ARG A 108 -9.97 17.23 -11.87
C ARG A 108 -8.80 18.22 -11.80
N PRO A 109 -8.64 19.15 -12.77
CA PRO A 109 -7.52 20.09 -12.79
C PRO A 109 -7.76 21.21 -11.78
N ARG A 110 -7.52 20.91 -10.50
CA ARG A 110 -7.94 21.74 -9.35
C ARG A 110 -7.43 23.18 -9.43
N GLU A 111 -6.16 23.35 -9.78
CA GLU A 111 -5.54 24.69 -9.92
C GLU A 111 -6.21 25.49 -11.05
N ARG A 112 -6.47 24.87 -12.20
CA ARG A 112 -7.19 25.49 -13.33
C ARG A 112 -8.67 25.78 -13.03
N CYS A 113 -9.27 25.14 -12.02
CA CYS A 113 -10.64 25.44 -11.60
C CYS A 113 -10.77 26.77 -10.87
N GLY A 114 -9.66 27.37 -10.38
CA GLY A 114 -9.66 28.65 -9.67
C GLY A 114 -10.62 28.68 -8.46
N SER A 115 -11.38 29.76 -8.33
CA SER A 115 -12.34 29.96 -7.23
C SER A 115 -13.42 28.88 -7.12
N ARG A 116 -13.72 28.15 -8.20
CA ARG A 116 -14.71 27.07 -8.21
C ARG A 116 -14.21 25.80 -7.51
N ASP A 117 -12.90 25.62 -7.28
CA ASP A 117 -12.36 24.41 -6.64
C ASP A 117 -12.95 24.19 -5.24
N ALA A 118 -13.13 25.26 -4.47
CA ALA A 118 -13.64 25.17 -3.11
C ALA A 118 -15.06 24.59 -3.05
N GLU A 119 -15.95 25.07 -3.91
CA GLU A 119 -17.32 24.57 -4.00
C GLU A 119 -17.38 23.15 -4.59
N TRP A 120 -16.55 22.88 -5.61
CA TRP A 120 -16.42 21.54 -6.16
C TRP A 120 -16.02 20.55 -5.06
N ARG A 121 -14.99 20.86 -4.26
CA ARG A 121 -14.55 19.99 -3.16
C ARG A 121 -15.67 19.67 -2.16
N LYS A 122 -16.53 20.64 -1.85
CA LYS A 122 -17.69 20.39 -0.99
C LYS A 122 -18.62 19.35 -1.62
N LEU A 123 -18.95 19.50 -2.90
CA LEU A 123 -19.79 18.54 -3.63
C LEU A 123 -19.13 17.15 -3.77
N GLU A 124 -17.82 17.10 -4.02
CA GLU A 124 -17.05 15.85 -4.15
C GLU A 124 -17.04 15.07 -2.85
N GLN A 125 -16.86 15.74 -1.71
CA GLN A 125 -16.85 15.12 -0.37
C GLN A 125 -18.16 14.41 -0.03
N VAL A 126 -19.29 14.89 -0.56
CA VAL A 126 -20.63 14.34 -0.30
C VAL A 126 -21.17 13.49 -1.45
N GLY A 127 -20.34 13.15 -2.45
CA GLY A 127 -20.76 12.32 -3.58
C GLY A 127 -21.61 13.03 -4.63
N CYS A 128 -21.77 14.36 -4.54
CA CYS A 128 -22.59 15.18 -5.44
C CYS A 128 -21.84 15.61 -6.72
N ALA A 129 -21.05 14.70 -7.29
CA ALA A 129 -20.21 14.99 -8.44
C ALA A 129 -21.00 15.28 -9.74
N SER A 130 -22.18 14.68 -9.91
CA SER A 130 -23.04 14.91 -11.08
C SER A 130 -23.61 16.33 -11.07
N LEU A 131 -23.96 16.85 -9.89
CA LEU A 131 -24.40 18.21 -9.70
C LEU A 131 -23.25 19.19 -9.94
N GLY A 132 -22.06 18.93 -9.39
CA GLY A 132 -20.88 19.77 -9.62
C GLY A 132 -20.54 19.92 -11.11
N ARG A 133 -20.69 18.85 -11.90
CA ARG A 133 -20.54 18.93 -13.37
C ARG A 133 -21.65 19.75 -14.03
N THR A 134 -22.89 19.63 -13.55
CA THR A 134 -24.05 20.32 -14.13
C THR A 134 -24.09 21.80 -13.80
N LEU A 135 -23.71 22.20 -12.58
CA LEU A 135 -23.74 23.60 -12.15
C LEU A 135 -22.38 24.29 -12.39
N LEU A 136 -21.31 23.76 -11.79
CA LEU A 136 -20.02 24.46 -11.74
C LEU A 136 -19.25 24.34 -13.03
N CYS A 137 -19.16 23.13 -13.60
CA CYS A 137 -18.44 22.96 -14.86
C CYS A 137 -19.22 23.54 -16.03
N ALA A 138 -20.55 23.55 -15.98
CA ALA A 138 -21.35 24.10 -17.07
C ALA A 138 -21.23 25.61 -17.21
N ALA A 139 -21.17 26.32 -16.09
CA ALA A 139 -20.94 27.76 -16.02
C ALA A 139 -19.45 28.15 -16.00
N CYS A 140 -18.55 27.24 -16.37
CA CYS A 140 -17.11 27.53 -16.42
C CYS A 140 -16.76 28.20 -17.77
N PRO A 141 -16.16 29.42 -17.78
CA PRO A 141 -15.71 30.07 -19.01
C PRO A 141 -14.72 29.22 -19.80
N GLU A 142 -13.84 28.51 -19.09
CA GLU A 142 -12.83 27.63 -19.68
C GLU A 142 -13.36 26.23 -20.02
N ARG A 143 -14.69 26.00 -19.98
CA ARG A 143 -15.28 24.67 -20.21
C ARG A 143 -14.89 24.11 -21.58
N SER A 144 -14.93 24.93 -22.62
CA SER A 144 -14.60 24.52 -23.99
C SER A 144 -13.15 24.06 -24.13
N ARG A 145 -12.24 24.51 -23.25
CA ARG A 145 -10.82 24.16 -23.18
C ARG A 145 -10.50 23.14 -22.06
N CYS A 146 -11.54 22.53 -21.47
CA CYS A 146 -11.41 21.62 -20.33
C CYS A 146 -11.69 20.18 -20.76
N SER A 147 -10.64 19.48 -21.19
CA SER A 147 -10.69 18.06 -21.57
C SER A 147 -11.18 17.14 -20.45
N TRP A 148 -11.02 17.52 -19.18
CA TRP A 148 -11.41 16.71 -18.02
C TRP A 148 -12.90 16.33 -18.00
N VAL A 149 -13.80 17.23 -18.41
CA VAL A 149 -15.25 17.01 -18.36
C VAL A 149 -15.68 15.94 -19.36
N GLU A 150 -15.01 15.89 -20.51
CA GLU A 150 -15.39 15.03 -21.63
C GLU A 150 -14.55 13.76 -21.75
N GLN A 151 -13.48 13.60 -20.96
CA GLN A 151 -12.57 12.45 -21.02
C GLN A 151 -13.27 11.08 -20.89
N LEU A 152 -14.43 11.02 -20.21
CA LEU A 152 -15.27 9.82 -20.07
C LEU A 152 -16.55 9.95 -20.90
N SER A 153 -16.39 10.30 -22.17
CA SER A 153 -17.45 10.36 -23.19
C SER A 153 -17.21 9.34 -24.29
N LYS A 154 -18.24 9.04 -25.08
CA LYS A 154 -18.08 8.16 -26.24
C LYS A 154 -17.07 8.78 -27.22
N LYS A 155 -17.23 10.05 -27.56
CA LYS A 155 -16.34 10.80 -28.45
C LYS A 155 -14.86 10.73 -28.03
N ALA A 156 -14.57 10.82 -26.74
CA ALA A 156 -13.19 10.80 -26.25
C ALA A 156 -12.56 9.39 -26.21
N LEU A 157 -13.36 8.33 -26.15
CA LEU A 157 -12.90 6.96 -25.90
C LEU A 157 -13.10 6.03 -27.10
N GLU A 158 -13.93 6.38 -28.07
CA GLU A 158 -14.15 5.60 -29.28
C GLU A 158 -12.83 5.46 -30.06
N GLY A 159 -12.52 4.24 -30.50
CA GLY A 159 -11.27 3.92 -31.21
C GLY A 159 -10.00 3.84 -30.35
N LYS A 160 -10.05 4.20 -29.06
CA LYS A 160 -8.89 4.09 -28.17
C LYS A 160 -8.58 2.63 -27.85
N ARG A 161 -7.32 2.23 -28.02
CA ARG A 161 -6.78 0.90 -27.71
C ARG A 161 -6.34 0.78 -26.26
N VAL A 162 -5.87 1.87 -25.65
CA VAL A 162 -5.38 1.87 -24.26
C VAL A 162 -6.05 2.97 -23.45
N VAL A 163 -6.65 2.62 -22.31
CA VAL A 163 -7.13 3.56 -21.29
C VAL A 163 -6.28 3.39 -20.05
N ALA A 164 -5.48 4.40 -19.71
CA ALA A 164 -4.59 4.38 -18.56
C ALA A 164 -5.13 5.28 -17.44
N GLY A 165 -5.02 4.87 -16.19
CA GLY A 165 -5.52 5.66 -15.05
C GLY A 165 -5.10 5.10 -13.70
N THR A 166 -5.73 5.60 -12.64
CA THR A 166 -5.53 5.05 -11.29
C THR A 166 -6.66 4.10 -10.89
N GLN A 167 -6.38 3.18 -9.99
CA GLN A 167 -7.38 2.26 -9.42
C GLN A 167 -8.49 2.98 -8.64
N ALA A 168 -8.32 4.27 -8.33
CA ALA A 168 -9.35 5.11 -7.73
C ALA A 168 -10.64 5.15 -8.58
N TYR A 169 -10.54 5.03 -9.91
CA TYR A 169 -11.72 4.94 -10.78
C TYR A 169 -12.55 3.68 -10.51
N LEU A 170 -11.89 2.52 -10.31
CA LEU A 170 -12.58 1.27 -9.95
C LEU A 170 -13.15 1.31 -8.54
N ILE A 171 -12.45 1.98 -7.61
CA ILE A 171 -12.97 2.20 -6.27
C ILE A 171 -14.25 3.03 -6.39
N GLN A 172 -14.18 4.25 -6.91
CA GLN A 172 -15.28 5.20 -6.95
C GLN A 172 -16.47 4.75 -7.81
N ALA A 173 -16.20 4.04 -8.91
CA ALA A 173 -17.22 3.51 -9.80
C ALA A 173 -17.01 2.00 -10.00
N PRO A 174 -17.68 1.14 -9.21
CA PRO A 174 -17.48 -0.31 -9.29
C PRO A 174 -17.71 -0.88 -10.70
N ARG A 175 -18.59 -0.27 -11.49
CA ARG A 175 -18.90 -0.65 -12.89
C ARG A 175 -18.00 0.04 -13.93
N PHE A 176 -16.87 0.58 -13.52
CA PHE A 176 -16.00 1.39 -14.38
C PHE A 176 -15.56 0.64 -15.65
N ILE A 177 -15.17 -0.64 -15.54
CA ILE A 177 -14.77 -1.45 -16.70
C ILE A 177 -15.94 -1.63 -17.69
N ARG A 178 -17.14 -1.94 -17.18
CA ARG A 178 -18.35 -2.05 -18.00
C ARG A 178 -18.71 -0.72 -18.67
N MET A 179 -18.49 0.40 -17.99
CA MET A 179 -18.68 1.72 -18.57
C MET A 179 -17.69 1.97 -19.72
N LEU A 180 -16.40 1.68 -19.52
CA LEU A 180 -15.39 1.81 -20.58
C LEU A 180 -15.76 0.94 -21.78
N LYS A 181 -16.07 -0.34 -21.57
CA LYS A 181 -16.50 -1.27 -22.62
C LYS A 181 -17.63 -0.72 -23.50
N ARG A 182 -18.63 -0.07 -22.87
CA ARG A 182 -19.74 0.57 -23.59
C ARG A 182 -19.31 1.82 -24.35
N LEU A 183 -18.46 2.67 -23.74
CA LEU A 183 -18.04 3.92 -24.35
C LEU A 183 -17.07 3.72 -25.50
N THR A 184 -16.23 2.68 -25.43
CA THR A 184 -15.27 2.33 -26.49
C THR A 184 -15.88 1.40 -27.54
N GLY A 185 -16.93 0.66 -27.20
CA GLY A 185 -17.51 -0.40 -28.05
C GLY A 185 -16.72 -1.72 -28.04
N ALA A 186 -15.68 -1.82 -27.20
CA ALA A 186 -14.81 -2.99 -27.12
C ALA A 186 -15.57 -4.27 -26.72
N ARG A 187 -15.24 -5.41 -27.34
CA ARG A 187 -15.80 -6.73 -26.98
C ARG A 187 -14.84 -7.51 -26.10
N ARG A 188 -13.55 -7.53 -26.48
CA ARG A 188 -12.44 -8.15 -25.76
C ARG A 188 -11.67 -7.08 -25.02
N VAL A 189 -11.75 -7.12 -23.69
CA VAL A 189 -11.12 -6.13 -22.81
C VAL A 189 -10.13 -6.84 -21.90
N LEU A 190 -8.89 -6.33 -21.83
CA LEU A 190 -7.92 -6.71 -20.83
C LEU A 190 -7.82 -5.60 -19.77
N VAL A 191 -7.93 -5.97 -18.49
CA VAL A 191 -7.68 -5.06 -17.37
C VAL A 191 -6.34 -5.42 -16.73
N ILE A 192 -5.41 -4.48 -16.72
CA ILE A 192 -4.12 -4.62 -16.04
C ILE A 192 -4.18 -3.84 -14.72
N LEU A 193 -4.13 -4.56 -13.60
CA LEU A 193 -4.08 -3.99 -12.26
C LEU A 193 -2.65 -4.05 -11.73
N ASP A 194 -1.89 -2.97 -11.87
CA ASP A 194 -0.52 -2.90 -11.38
C ASP A 194 -0.50 -2.59 -9.88
N GLU A 195 0.28 -3.35 -9.10
CA GLU A 195 0.35 -3.25 -7.63
C GLU A 195 -1.05 -3.17 -6.98
N SER A 196 -1.91 -4.15 -7.26
CA SER A 196 -3.35 -4.09 -6.97
C SER A 196 -3.70 -3.73 -5.52
N THR A 197 -4.26 -2.54 -5.33
CA THR A 197 -4.68 -1.99 -4.02
C THR A 197 -5.84 -2.78 -3.41
N PHE A 198 -6.63 -3.48 -4.23
CA PHE A 198 -7.75 -4.32 -3.78
C PHE A 198 -7.30 -5.52 -2.94
N LEU A 199 -6.07 -5.98 -3.13
CA LEU A 199 -5.49 -7.08 -2.36
C LEU A 199 -5.30 -6.68 -0.88
N ASP A 200 -5.04 -5.40 -0.60
CA ASP A 200 -4.74 -4.89 0.74
C ASP A 200 -5.78 -3.90 1.30
N SER A 201 -6.73 -3.37 0.53
CA SER A 201 -7.66 -2.30 0.98
C SER A 201 -8.98 -2.85 1.56
N PRO A 202 -9.53 -2.34 2.66
CA PRO A 202 -10.79 -2.88 3.22
C PRO A 202 -11.90 -3.03 2.18
N LEU A 203 -12.55 -4.19 2.16
CA LEU A 203 -13.63 -4.47 1.21
C LEU A 203 -15.00 -4.12 1.79
N ARG A 204 -15.15 -4.12 3.12
CA ARG A 204 -16.43 -3.80 3.75
C ARG A 204 -16.76 -2.30 3.60
N GLY A 205 -17.95 -2.05 3.08
CA GLY A 205 -18.59 -0.75 3.05
C GLY A 205 -19.78 -0.70 4.00
N TYR A 206 -20.23 0.50 4.32
CA TYR A 206 -21.32 0.72 5.26
C TYR A 206 -22.13 1.97 4.89
N LEU A 207 -23.45 1.87 4.92
CA LEU A 207 -24.43 2.93 4.65
C LEU A 207 -25.27 3.16 5.89
N LYS A 208 -25.38 4.40 6.37
CA LYS A 208 -26.18 4.73 7.56
C LYS A 208 -27.66 4.88 7.20
N ASP A 209 -28.54 4.52 8.13
CA ASP A 209 -30.00 4.70 7.96
C ASP A 209 -30.38 6.16 7.73
N ALA A 210 -29.77 7.08 8.49
CA ALA A 210 -30.02 8.50 8.31
C ALA A 210 -29.68 8.98 6.88
N ASP A 211 -28.62 8.43 6.27
CA ASP A 211 -28.24 8.78 4.90
C ASP A 211 -29.16 8.09 3.88
N LEU A 212 -29.56 6.84 4.13
CA LEU A 212 -30.55 6.12 3.31
C LEU A 212 -31.90 6.84 3.29
N GLN A 213 -32.42 7.26 4.45
CA GLN A 213 -33.66 8.02 4.59
C GLN A 213 -33.60 9.36 3.83
N ARG A 214 -32.50 10.11 3.96
CA ARG A 214 -32.31 11.36 3.21
C ARG A 214 -32.29 11.12 1.70
N ASN A 215 -31.65 10.06 1.23
CA ASN A 215 -31.65 9.70 -0.20
C ASN A 215 -33.05 9.28 -0.66
N LEU A 216 -33.80 8.51 0.14
CA LEU A 216 -35.18 8.12 -0.17
C LEU A 216 -36.07 9.35 -0.36
N LEU A 217 -36.02 10.29 0.58
CA LEU A 217 -36.79 11.52 0.51
C LEU A 217 -36.38 12.42 -0.68
N ALA A 218 -35.07 12.51 -0.98
CA ALA A 218 -34.59 13.24 -2.15
C ALA A 218 -35.06 12.58 -3.48
N VAL A 219 -35.06 11.25 -3.57
CA VAL A 219 -35.60 10.52 -4.72
C VAL A 219 -37.11 10.74 -4.86
N ALA A 220 -37.86 10.68 -3.75
CA ALA A 220 -39.31 10.89 -3.72
C ALA A 220 -39.69 12.30 -4.18
N GLU A 221 -38.94 13.32 -3.76
CA GLU A 221 -39.15 14.71 -4.19
C GLU A 221 -38.98 14.87 -5.70
N VAL A 222 -37.90 14.32 -6.26
CA VAL A 222 -37.67 14.35 -7.73
C VAL A 222 -38.72 13.53 -8.47
N GLN A 223 -39.20 12.43 -7.89
CA GLN A 223 -40.27 11.61 -8.46
C GLN A 223 -41.59 12.37 -8.54
N ALA A 224 -41.96 13.10 -7.48
CA ALA A 224 -43.15 13.95 -7.45
C ALA A 224 -43.06 15.07 -8.49
N GLY A 225 -41.92 15.76 -8.57
CA GLY A 225 -41.70 16.82 -9.57
C GLY A 225 -41.69 16.34 -11.03
N ALA A 226 -41.40 15.05 -11.27
CA ALA A 226 -41.45 14.44 -12.60
C ALA A 226 -42.83 13.86 -12.97
N GLY A 227 -43.89 14.18 -12.20
CA GLY A 227 -45.25 13.68 -12.42
C GLY A 227 -45.41 12.18 -12.15
N GLY A 228 -44.56 11.58 -11.28
CA GLY A 228 -44.68 10.19 -10.82
C GLY A 228 -44.33 9.10 -11.84
N LYS A 229 -44.29 9.39 -13.15
CA LYS A 229 -44.21 8.39 -14.24
C LYS A 229 -42.82 7.79 -14.51
N ARG A 230 -41.79 8.13 -13.72
CA ARG A 230 -40.43 7.60 -13.96
C ARG A 230 -40.21 6.29 -13.21
N LYS A 231 -40.43 5.16 -13.91
CA LYS A 231 -40.17 3.78 -13.43
C LYS A 231 -38.81 3.62 -12.72
N ALA A 232 -37.79 4.32 -13.19
CA ALA A 232 -36.47 4.30 -12.55
C ALA A 232 -36.49 4.89 -11.12
N LEU A 233 -37.13 6.03 -10.89
CA LEU A 233 -37.20 6.64 -9.56
C LEU A 233 -38.06 5.79 -8.62
N ALA A 234 -39.16 5.22 -9.11
CA ALA A 234 -39.98 4.30 -8.32
C ALA A 234 -39.19 3.06 -7.85
N ALA A 235 -38.40 2.45 -8.73
CA ALA A 235 -37.54 1.32 -8.37
C ALA A 235 -36.47 1.71 -7.34
N TRP A 236 -35.91 2.92 -7.46
CA TRP A 236 -34.96 3.46 -6.48
C TRP A 236 -35.60 3.70 -5.10
N SER A 237 -36.78 4.32 -5.06
CA SER A 237 -37.54 4.50 -3.82
C SER A 237 -37.85 3.16 -3.17
N ALA A 238 -38.36 2.19 -3.94
CA ALA A 238 -38.67 0.85 -3.43
C ALA A 238 -37.44 0.14 -2.84
N ALA A 239 -36.29 0.19 -3.50
CA ALA A 239 -35.07 -0.42 -2.99
C ALA A 239 -34.55 0.26 -1.72
N LEU A 240 -34.62 1.59 -1.64
CA LEU A 240 -34.23 2.35 -0.45
C LEU A 240 -35.15 2.04 0.74
N THR A 241 -36.46 1.95 0.49
CA THR A 241 -37.44 1.47 1.48
C THR A 241 -37.12 0.05 1.91
N GLN A 242 -36.87 -0.86 0.96
CA GLN A 242 -36.46 -2.23 1.27
C GLN A 242 -35.22 -2.27 2.17
N MET A 243 -34.19 -1.46 1.90
CA MET A 243 -32.99 -1.40 2.73
C MET A 243 -33.24 -0.89 4.15
N LEU A 244 -34.17 0.05 4.32
CA LEU A 244 -34.53 0.61 5.62
C LEU A 244 -35.37 -0.35 6.47
N GLU A 245 -36.27 -1.09 5.81
CA GLU A 245 -37.25 -1.99 6.44
C GLU A 245 -36.78 -3.44 6.52
N ALA A 246 -35.77 -3.82 5.75
CA ALA A 246 -35.21 -5.17 5.73
C ALA A 246 -34.81 -5.61 7.15
N GLY A 247 -35.30 -6.78 7.56
CA GLY A 247 -34.80 -7.49 8.74
C GLY A 247 -33.45 -8.17 8.48
N ASP A 248 -32.92 -8.83 9.50
CA ASP A 248 -31.58 -9.45 9.53
C ASP A 248 -31.32 -10.55 8.47
N GLY A 249 -32.33 -10.92 7.67
CA GLY A 249 -32.27 -11.96 6.63
C GLY A 249 -32.34 -11.45 5.18
N ALA A 250 -32.40 -10.14 4.93
CA ALA A 250 -32.41 -9.64 3.56
C ALA A 250 -31.01 -9.74 2.92
N ASP A 251 -30.85 -10.67 1.98
CA ASP A 251 -29.61 -10.94 1.25
C ASP A 251 -29.65 -10.51 -0.22
N SER A 252 -30.83 -10.03 -0.66
CA SER A 252 -31.10 -9.73 -2.06
C SER A 252 -31.98 -8.49 -2.19
N MET A 253 -31.68 -7.70 -3.22
CA MET A 253 -32.38 -6.47 -3.56
C MET A 253 -32.84 -6.55 -5.00
N GLN A 254 -33.98 -5.94 -5.31
CA GLN A 254 -34.39 -5.76 -6.70
C GLN A 254 -33.28 -5.01 -7.47
N ARG A 255 -32.89 -5.53 -8.64
CA ARG A 255 -31.88 -4.88 -9.47
C ARG A 255 -32.33 -3.47 -9.86
N LEU A 256 -31.52 -2.48 -9.45
CA LEU A 256 -31.82 -1.09 -9.69
C LEU A 256 -31.50 -0.66 -11.13
N PRO A 257 -32.42 0.07 -11.79
CA PRO A 257 -32.13 0.69 -13.07
C PRO A 257 -31.10 1.81 -12.90
N ARG A 258 -30.33 2.09 -13.95
CA ARG A 258 -29.35 3.17 -13.93
C ARG A 258 -30.04 4.54 -13.93
N LEU A 259 -29.57 5.43 -13.06
CA LEU A 259 -29.91 6.84 -13.13
C LEU A 259 -29.05 7.52 -14.20
N ASN A 260 -29.68 8.27 -15.09
CA ASN A 260 -28.93 9.11 -16.02
C ASN A 260 -28.35 10.34 -15.28
N ARG A 261 -27.40 11.05 -15.90
CA ARG A 261 -26.71 12.19 -15.27
C ARG A 261 -27.67 13.29 -14.80
N LYS A 262 -28.74 13.58 -15.55
CA LYS A 262 -29.74 14.60 -15.21
C LYS A 262 -30.53 14.21 -13.97
N LEU A 263 -30.98 12.97 -13.89
CA LEU A 263 -31.69 12.42 -12.73
C LEU A 263 -30.81 12.39 -11.48
N ALA A 264 -29.57 11.92 -11.62
CA ALA A 264 -28.62 11.92 -10.51
C ALA A 264 -28.35 13.34 -10.00
N ALA A 265 -28.18 14.32 -10.89
CA ALA A 265 -27.99 15.73 -10.51
C ALA A 265 -29.24 16.29 -9.80
N ALA A 266 -30.45 16.01 -10.28
CA ALA A 266 -31.68 16.46 -9.64
C ALA A 266 -31.86 15.90 -8.22
N ILE A 267 -31.53 14.62 -8.00
CA ILE A 267 -31.56 14.02 -6.65
C ILE A 267 -30.52 14.67 -5.73
N GLN A 268 -29.31 14.93 -6.26
CA GLN A 268 -28.25 15.60 -5.51
C GLN A 268 -28.64 17.03 -5.12
N GLU A 269 -29.29 17.76 -6.02
CA GLU A 269 -29.80 19.12 -5.77
C GLU A 269 -30.92 19.12 -4.73
N ALA A 270 -31.92 18.25 -4.88
CA ALA A 270 -33.00 18.08 -3.91
C ALA A 270 -32.45 17.77 -2.50
N GLY A 271 -31.51 16.82 -2.42
CA GLY A 271 -30.88 16.43 -1.16
C GLY A 271 -30.09 17.56 -0.50
N LEU A 272 -29.26 18.28 -1.27
CA LEU A 272 -28.46 19.38 -0.74
C LEU A 272 -29.30 20.60 -0.34
N ARG A 273 -30.38 20.87 -1.07
CA ARG A 273 -31.33 21.93 -0.74
C ARG A 273 -32.04 21.65 0.57
N ARG A 274 -32.45 20.40 0.80
CA ARG A 274 -33.20 20.01 1.99
C ARG A 274 -32.33 19.74 3.22
N TRP A 275 -31.09 19.27 3.03
CA TRP A 275 -30.13 19.04 4.12
C TRP A 275 -28.74 19.60 3.79
N PRO A 276 -28.57 20.93 3.83
CA PRO A 276 -27.27 21.56 3.61
C PRO A 276 -26.22 21.04 4.60
N GLY A 277 -25.09 20.54 4.09
CA GLY A 277 -23.98 20.02 4.90
C GLY A 277 -24.19 18.64 5.54
N ALA A 278 -25.41 18.11 5.54
CA ALA A 278 -25.71 16.78 6.09
C ALA A 278 -26.10 15.74 5.01
N PHE A 279 -26.47 16.17 3.80
CA PHE A 279 -26.77 15.25 2.71
C PHE A 279 -25.50 14.62 2.14
N LYS A 280 -25.49 13.30 2.02
CA LYS A 280 -24.51 12.53 1.25
C LYS A 280 -25.25 11.74 0.18
N TYR A 281 -24.90 11.94 -1.09
CA TYR A 281 -25.47 11.16 -2.18
C TYR A 281 -24.91 9.74 -2.18
N LEU A 282 -25.79 8.74 -2.09
CA LEU A 282 -25.41 7.32 -1.99
C LEU A 282 -25.59 6.53 -3.29
N GLY A 283 -25.92 7.20 -4.41
CA GLY A 283 -26.31 6.50 -5.63
C GLY A 283 -25.25 5.56 -6.19
N PHE A 284 -23.97 5.91 -6.07
CA PHE A 284 -22.89 5.04 -6.57
C PHE A 284 -22.74 3.78 -5.71
N GLU A 285 -22.82 3.91 -4.39
CA GLU A 285 -22.77 2.80 -3.44
C GLU A 285 -24.00 1.89 -3.56
N ILE A 286 -25.20 2.47 -3.65
CA ILE A 286 -26.45 1.73 -3.84
C ILE A 286 -26.44 0.95 -5.16
N GLU A 287 -25.94 1.56 -6.25
CA GLU A 287 -25.82 0.84 -7.52
C GLU A 287 -24.85 -0.35 -7.42
N ALA A 288 -23.82 -0.25 -6.57
CA ALA A 288 -22.87 -1.33 -6.31
C ALA A 288 -23.51 -2.52 -5.60
N LEU A 289 -24.53 -2.29 -4.76
CA LEU A 289 -25.24 -3.35 -4.02
C LEU A 289 -25.94 -4.36 -4.94
N ASN A 290 -26.26 -3.99 -6.19
CA ASN A 290 -26.83 -4.91 -7.18
C ASN A 290 -25.99 -6.19 -7.43
N HIS A 291 -24.71 -6.17 -7.07
CA HIS A 291 -23.75 -7.26 -7.31
C HIS A 291 -22.90 -7.58 -6.07
N ALA A 292 -23.27 -7.05 -4.91
CA ALA A 292 -22.57 -7.26 -3.65
C ALA A 292 -23.45 -8.02 -2.68
N SER A 293 -22.85 -8.87 -1.87
CA SER A 293 -23.48 -9.34 -0.64
C SER A 293 -23.60 -8.16 0.33
N TRP A 294 -24.79 -7.96 0.87
CA TRP A 294 -25.10 -6.91 1.83
C TRP A 294 -25.98 -7.48 2.94
N TRP A 295 -26.06 -6.74 4.05
CA TRP A 295 -26.80 -7.15 5.23
C TRP A 295 -27.29 -5.93 6.02
N ARG A 296 -28.34 -6.14 6.79
CA ARG A 296 -28.84 -5.14 7.74
C ARG A 296 -27.98 -5.11 9.01
N THR A 297 -27.75 -3.93 9.54
CA THR A 297 -27.24 -3.69 10.90
C THR A 297 -28.26 -2.84 11.68
N ASN A 298 -28.05 -2.65 12.98
CA ASN A 298 -28.97 -1.87 13.82
C ASN A 298 -29.18 -0.40 13.37
N ASP A 299 -28.23 0.15 12.63
CA ASP A 299 -28.16 1.57 12.28
C ASP A 299 -27.86 1.82 10.78
N GLY A 300 -27.85 0.76 9.96
CA GLY A 300 -27.46 0.85 8.56
C GLY A 300 -27.46 -0.46 7.76
N VAL A 301 -26.77 -0.41 6.63
CA VAL A 301 -26.53 -1.53 5.71
C VAL A 301 -25.03 -1.72 5.52
N GLY A 302 -24.53 -2.91 5.87
CA GLY A 302 -23.16 -3.31 5.56
C GLY A 302 -23.10 -4.06 4.22
N TYR A 303 -21.98 -3.99 3.51
CA TYR A 303 -21.81 -4.69 2.24
C TYR A 303 -20.35 -4.98 1.91
N ILE A 304 -20.10 -5.96 1.03
CA ILE A 304 -18.76 -6.29 0.53
C ILE A 304 -18.55 -5.62 -0.84
N ARG A 305 -17.65 -4.65 -0.90
CA ARG A 305 -17.26 -3.92 -2.11
C ARG A 305 -16.11 -4.63 -2.82
N ARG A 306 -16.42 -5.35 -3.91
CA ARG A 306 -15.42 -5.85 -4.86
C ARG A 306 -15.47 -5.05 -6.16
N PRO A 307 -14.33 -4.86 -6.86
CA PRO A 307 -14.35 -4.29 -8.21
C PRO A 307 -15.11 -5.23 -9.16
N GLU A 308 -15.97 -4.68 -10.02
CA GLU A 308 -16.67 -5.49 -11.03
C GLU A 308 -15.77 -5.67 -12.26
N LEU A 309 -15.07 -6.81 -12.30
CA LEU A 309 -14.13 -7.16 -13.38
C LEU A 309 -14.74 -8.14 -14.42
N ARG A 310 -15.98 -8.60 -14.20
CA ARG A 310 -16.65 -9.57 -15.07
C ARG A 310 -16.76 -9.07 -16.52
N GLY A 311 -16.49 -9.96 -17.47
CA GLY A 311 -16.56 -9.68 -18.90
C GLY A 311 -15.32 -9.01 -19.49
N ALA A 312 -14.21 -9.04 -18.74
CA ALA A 312 -12.85 -8.73 -19.17
C ALA A 312 -11.90 -9.82 -18.67
N ASP A 313 -10.76 -9.96 -19.34
CA ASP A 313 -9.61 -10.69 -18.80
C ASP A 313 -8.84 -9.76 -17.88
N VAL A 314 -8.16 -10.32 -16.88
CA VAL A 314 -7.49 -9.55 -15.83
C VAL A 314 -6.09 -10.05 -15.61
N PHE A 315 -5.13 -9.13 -15.76
CA PHE A 315 -3.74 -9.33 -15.38
C PHE A 315 -3.42 -8.46 -14.17
N THR A 316 -3.22 -9.06 -13.00
CA THR A 316 -2.97 -8.34 -11.75
C THR A 316 -1.55 -8.59 -11.27
N THR A 317 -0.88 -7.56 -10.74
CA THR A 317 0.43 -7.70 -10.13
C THR A 317 0.38 -7.45 -8.63
N ALA A 318 1.19 -8.21 -7.89
CA ALA A 318 1.33 -8.11 -6.44
C ALA A 318 2.76 -8.41 -6.01
N ALA A 319 3.05 -8.24 -4.73
CA ALA A 319 4.34 -8.56 -4.14
C ALA A 319 4.16 -9.38 -2.86
N GLY A 320 4.37 -10.69 -2.95
CA GLY A 320 4.47 -11.58 -1.80
C GLY A 320 3.15 -11.94 -1.12
N ILE A 321 2.00 -11.73 -1.78
CA ILE A 321 0.70 -12.16 -1.23
C ILE A 321 0.53 -13.68 -1.46
N PRO A 322 0.10 -14.47 -0.46
CA PRO A 322 -0.27 -15.86 -0.70
C PRO A 322 -1.45 -15.95 -1.69
N LEU A 323 -1.39 -16.87 -2.65
CA LEU A 323 -2.38 -17.00 -3.72
C LEU A 323 -3.81 -17.14 -3.16
N GLU A 324 -4.00 -17.92 -2.10
CA GLU A 324 -5.33 -18.13 -1.52
C GLU A 324 -5.92 -16.85 -0.92
N LEU A 325 -5.07 -15.96 -0.39
CA LEU A 325 -5.52 -14.64 0.04
C LEU A 325 -5.92 -13.80 -1.17
N ALA A 326 -5.12 -13.81 -2.25
CA ALA A 326 -5.45 -13.08 -3.46
C ALA A 326 -6.78 -13.55 -4.09
N CYS A 327 -7.02 -14.86 -4.16
CA CYS A 327 -8.29 -15.44 -4.62
C CYS A 327 -9.47 -14.92 -3.78
N GLN A 328 -9.35 -14.99 -2.45
CA GLN A 328 -10.41 -14.56 -1.53
C GLN A 328 -10.74 -13.06 -1.67
N ARG A 329 -9.69 -12.24 -1.80
CA ARG A 329 -9.78 -10.77 -1.83
C ARG A 329 -10.35 -10.27 -3.15
N LEU A 330 -9.97 -10.87 -4.28
CA LEU A 330 -10.54 -10.56 -5.58
C LEU A 330 -11.92 -11.20 -5.80
N GLY A 331 -12.24 -12.25 -5.03
CA GLY A 331 -13.47 -13.03 -5.23
C GLY A 331 -13.39 -13.99 -6.41
N GLU A 332 -12.17 -14.39 -6.79
CA GLU A 332 -11.88 -15.18 -7.99
C GLU A 332 -11.13 -16.46 -7.59
N PRO A 333 -11.85 -17.60 -7.40
CA PRO A 333 -11.22 -18.85 -6.96
C PRO A 333 -10.28 -19.46 -8.02
N ASN A 334 -10.49 -19.13 -9.30
CA ASN A 334 -9.72 -19.64 -10.44
C ASN A 334 -8.54 -18.71 -10.83
N LEU A 335 -8.06 -17.87 -9.91
CA LEU A 335 -6.92 -17.00 -10.15
C LEU A 335 -5.65 -17.84 -10.36
N GLN A 336 -4.99 -17.65 -11.51
CA GLN A 336 -3.79 -18.40 -11.87
C GLN A 336 -2.52 -17.57 -11.63
N GLU A 337 -1.57 -18.09 -10.85
CA GLU A 337 -0.24 -17.46 -10.71
C GLU A 337 0.62 -17.75 -11.96
N LEU A 338 1.20 -16.71 -12.57
CA LEU A 338 2.01 -16.83 -13.79
C LEU A 338 3.36 -17.53 -13.55
N CYS A 339 3.97 -17.26 -12.40
CA CYS A 339 5.27 -17.75 -11.99
C CYS A 339 5.21 -18.35 -10.58
N PRO A 340 4.47 -19.45 -10.37
CA PRO A 340 4.32 -20.05 -9.05
C PRO A 340 5.65 -20.55 -8.50
N ALA A 341 5.80 -20.51 -7.18
CA ALA A 341 6.95 -21.04 -6.44
C ALA A 341 8.34 -20.46 -6.83
N VAL A 342 8.40 -19.30 -7.48
CA VAL A 342 9.68 -18.59 -7.71
C VAL A 342 9.89 -17.53 -6.63
N ARG A 343 11.11 -17.46 -6.08
CA ARG A 343 11.53 -16.46 -5.09
C ARG A 343 12.88 -15.86 -5.46
N PHE A 344 13.14 -14.65 -4.97
CA PHE A 344 14.34 -13.89 -5.31
C PHE A 344 15.12 -13.51 -4.05
N LEU A 345 16.40 -13.83 -4.04
CA LEU A 345 17.35 -13.37 -3.04
C LEU A 345 18.74 -13.37 -3.66
N HIS A 346 19.27 -12.18 -3.94
CA HIS A 346 20.60 -12.04 -4.51
C HIS A 346 21.65 -12.67 -3.58
N GLU A 347 22.59 -13.46 -4.12
CA GLU A 347 23.56 -14.24 -3.33
C GLU A 347 24.50 -13.36 -2.49
N GLY A 348 24.84 -12.17 -2.98
CA GLY A 348 25.59 -11.17 -2.21
C GLY A 348 24.76 -10.41 -1.15
N THR A 349 23.48 -10.76 -0.95
CA THR A 349 22.65 -10.11 0.07
C THR A 349 22.85 -10.74 1.44
N GLN A 350 23.05 -9.90 2.45
CA GLN A 350 23.14 -10.29 3.85
C GLN A 350 21.84 -9.94 4.56
N LEU A 351 21.16 -10.97 5.08
CA LEU A 351 19.92 -10.81 5.83
C LEU A 351 20.13 -11.10 7.31
N TYR A 352 19.67 -10.17 8.14
CA TYR A 352 19.67 -10.26 9.58
C TYR A 352 18.26 -10.03 10.09
N ASN A 353 17.86 -10.68 11.17
CA ASN A 353 16.60 -10.39 11.84
C ASN A 353 16.76 -10.30 13.36
N LEU A 354 16.37 -9.18 13.94
CA LEU A 354 16.22 -9.07 15.39
C LEU A 354 14.86 -9.67 15.78
N LYS A 355 14.88 -10.96 16.13
CA LYS A 355 13.73 -11.77 16.54
C LYS A 355 13.26 -11.44 17.95
N SER A 356 12.71 -10.24 18.13
CA SER A 356 12.37 -9.72 19.45
C SER A 356 11.12 -8.85 19.45
N HIS A 357 10.40 -8.85 20.59
CA HIS A 357 9.26 -7.97 20.82
C HIS A 357 9.66 -6.55 21.24
N LEU A 358 10.94 -6.26 21.49
CA LEU A 358 11.40 -4.94 21.95
C LEU A 358 10.96 -3.80 21.01
N GLY A 359 10.93 -4.07 19.70
CA GLY A 359 10.51 -3.12 18.66
C GLY A 359 8.99 -2.99 18.51
N ALA A 360 8.20 -3.81 19.22
CA ALA A 360 6.75 -3.80 19.08
C ALA A 360 6.17 -2.50 19.61
N ALA A 361 4.99 -2.15 19.12
CA ALA A 361 4.32 -0.88 19.42
C ALA A 361 4.25 -0.58 20.93
N THR A 362 3.90 -1.57 21.74
CA THR A 362 3.75 -1.45 23.20
C THR A 362 5.08 -1.30 23.94
N TYR A 363 6.15 -1.92 23.44
CA TYR A 363 7.45 -1.97 24.12
C TYR A 363 8.45 -0.95 23.57
N TYR A 364 8.26 -0.47 22.34
CA TYR A 364 9.19 0.44 21.67
C TYR A 364 9.48 1.71 22.47
N PRO A 365 8.50 2.45 23.06
CA PRO A 365 8.81 3.68 23.78
C PRO A 365 9.80 3.49 24.94
N LYS A 366 9.68 2.38 25.68
CA LYS A 366 10.57 2.03 26.81
C LYS A 366 11.95 1.57 26.32
N ASN A 367 12.03 1.02 25.12
CA ASN A 367 13.26 0.43 24.56
C ASN A 367 13.92 1.30 23.48
N ALA A 368 13.30 2.41 23.07
CA ALA A 368 13.75 3.22 21.95
C ALA A 368 15.18 3.73 22.14
N SER A 369 15.54 4.18 23.34
CA SER A 369 16.90 4.65 23.63
C SER A 369 17.96 3.60 23.29
N GLN A 370 17.80 2.37 23.77
CA GLN A 370 18.77 1.30 23.53
C GLN A 370 18.77 0.78 22.08
N ILE A 371 17.60 0.76 21.42
CA ILE A 371 17.45 0.34 20.02
C ILE A 371 18.11 1.37 19.11
N LEU A 372 17.80 2.65 19.29
CA LEU A 372 18.29 3.74 18.46
C LEU A 372 19.78 3.97 18.67
N PHE A 373 20.30 3.81 19.89
CA PHE A 373 21.74 3.89 20.13
C PHE A 373 22.53 2.76 19.45
N ALA A 374 22.00 1.53 19.46
CA ALA A 374 22.61 0.43 18.69
C ALA A 374 22.49 0.67 17.18
N SER A 375 21.34 1.17 16.72
CA SER A 375 21.11 1.49 15.31
C SER A 375 22.01 2.62 14.82
N ALA A 376 22.26 3.66 15.62
CA ALA A 376 23.16 4.75 15.28
C ALA A 376 24.60 4.27 15.09
N GLN A 377 25.11 3.39 15.97
CA GLN A 377 26.43 2.77 15.79
C GLN A 377 26.49 1.91 14.52
N LEU A 378 25.43 1.16 14.22
CA LEU A 378 25.37 0.31 13.03
C LEU A 378 25.32 1.15 11.74
N ILE A 379 24.50 2.19 11.71
CA ILE A 379 24.45 3.16 10.60
C ILE A 379 25.80 3.84 10.43
N GLY A 380 26.41 4.32 11.52
CA GLY A 380 27.72 4.97 11.50
C GLY A 380 28.81 4.05 10.96
N LYS A 381 28.78 2.77 11.34
CA LYS A 381 29.67 1.74 10.80
C LYS A 381 29.50 1.59 9.28
N PHE A 382 28.28 1.40 8.80
CA PHE A 382 28.03 1.25 7.36
C PHE A 382 28.36 2.51 6.56
N ALA A 383 28.02 3.69 7.08
CA ALA A 383 28.38 4.96 6.45
C ALA A 383 29.90 5.15 6.38
N GLY A 384 30.65 4.74 7.41
CA GLY A 384 32.11 4.70 7.39
C GLY A 384 32.69 3.73 6.35
N GLU A 385 31.94 2.71 5.94
CA GLU A 385 32.25 1.83 4.81
C GLU A 385 31.79 2.42 3.45
N GLY A 386 31.33 3.67 3.41
CA GLY A 386 30.81 4.31 2.20
C GLY A 386 29.41 3.85 1.77
N LYS A 387 28.69 3.08 2.62
CA LYS A 387 27.35 2.55 2.31
C LYS A 387 26.26 3.53 2.70
N ARG A 388 25.26 3.69 1.84
CA ARG A 388 24.07 4.50 2.12
C ARG A 388 23.01 3.68 2.85
N VAL A 389 22.44 4.26 3.91
CA VAL A 389 21.54 3.56 4.83
C VAL A 389 20.13 4.13 4.82
N LEU A 390 19.15 3.28 4.54
CA LEU A 390 17.72 3.56 4.67
C LEU A 390 17.21 3.02 6.02
N ALA A 391 16.47 3.83 6.76
CA ALA A 391 15.82 3.41 7.99
C ALA A 391 14.29 3.31 7.83
N VAL A 392 13.69 2.33 8.51
CA VAL A 392 12.23 2.09 8.49
C VAL A 392 11.69 2.03 9.92
N VAL A 393 10.59 2.74 10.18
CA VAL A 393 9.92 2.75 11.51
C VAL A 393 8.40 2.82 11.39
N LYS A 394 7.66 2.48 12.44
CA LYS A 394 6.21 2.75 12.48
C LYS A 394 5.92 4.25 12.36
N LYS A 395 4.93 4.61 11.54
CA LYS A 395 4.49 6.00 11.29
C LYS A 395 4.33 6.83 12.56
N ARG A 396 3.67 6.29 13.59
CA ARG A 396 3.43 6.99 14.87
C ARG A 396 4.71 7.36 15.64
N PHE A 397 5.84 6.73 15.34
CA PHE A 397 7.13 6.97 15.98
C PHE A 397 8.11 7.76 15.13
N ALA A 398 7.78 8.04 13.86
CA ALA A 398 8.73 8.58 12.89
C ALA A 398 9.41 9.87 13.35
N LYS A 399 8.63 10.88 13.75
CA LYS A 399 9.16 12.18 14.19
C LYS A 399 10.12 12.05 15.38
N LYS A 400 9.68 11.41 16.48
CA LYS A 400 10.51 11.22 17.68
C LYS A 400 11.75 10.37 17.39
N THR A 401 11.60 9.34 16.56
CA THR A 401 12.71 8.46 16.18
C THR A 401 13.76 9.22 15.38
N ALA A 402 13.36 10.06 14.42
CA ALA A 402 14.28 10.87 13.64
C ALA A 402 15.15 11.77 14.52
N THR A 403 14.53 12.55 15.42
CA THR A 403 15.27 13.47 16.31
C THR A 403 16.25 12.73 17.21
N VAL A 404 15.82 11.63 17.84
CA VAL A 404 16.70 10.87 18.76
C VAL A 404 17.81 10.16 18.01
N LEU A 405 17.51 9.57 16.85
CA LEU A 405 18.49 8.88 16.03
C LEU A 405 19.54 9.85 15.48
N GLU A 406 19.13 11.03 15.00
CA GLU A 406 20.05 12.07 14.54
C GLU A 406 21.03 12.50 15.64
N GLY A 407 20.52 12.72 16.86
CA GLY A 407 21.35 13.03 18.02
C GLY A 407 22.39 11.94 18.31
N TYR A 408 21.97 10.67 18.32
CA TYR A 408 22.89 9.56 18.54
C TYR A 408 23.88 9.35 17.39
N LEU A 409 23.49 9.60 16.14
CA LEU A 409 24.39 9.51 15.00
C LEU A 409 25.52 10.53 15.12
N ARG A 410 25.18 11.80 15.39
CA ARG A 410 26.17 12.85 15.61
C ARG A 410 27.05 12.55 16.82
N GLU A 411 26.44 12.08 17.91
CA GLU A 411 27.17 11.71 19.14
C GLU A 411 28.19 10.59 18.90
N VAL A 412 27.79 9.52 18.20
CA VAL A 412 28.61 8.32 18.00
C VAL A 412 29.67 8.51 16.91
N THR A 413 29.35 9.23 15.84
CA THR A 413 30.23 9.34 14.66
C THR A 413 31.04 10.64 14.62
N GLY A 414 30.59 11.70 15.30
CA GLY A 414 31.13 13.04 15.15
C GLY A 414 30.81 13.73 13.82
N ALA A 415 30.14 13.04 12.89
CA ALA A 415 29.79 13.55 11.57
C ALA A 415 28.43 14.27 11.56
N PRO A 416 28.19 15.20 10.60
CA PRO A 416 27.00 16.04 10.57
C PRO A 416 25.76 15.31 10.01
N PHE A 417 25.45 14.13 10.54
CA PHE A 417 24.30 13.34 10.10
C PHE A 417 22.99 14.10 10.22
N ARG A 418 22.09 13.83 9.28
CA ARG A 418 20.69 14.29 9.28
C ARG A 418 19.75 13.11 9.05
N VAL A 419 18.65 13.06 9.80
CA VAL A 419 17.61 12.03 9.62
C VAL A 419 16.35 12.68 9.08
N VAL A 420 16.00 12.40 7.82
CA VAL A 420 14.88 13.05 7.13
C VAL A 420 13.67 12.10 7.06
N VAL A 421 12.51 12.55 7.54
CA VAL A 421 11.28 11.74 7.57
C VAL A 421 10.52 11.87 6.25
N ASN A 422 10.29 10.74 5.56
CA ASN A 422 9.67 10.68 4.24
C ASN A 422 10.23 11.72 3.25
N PRO A 423 11.55 11.67 2.98
CA PRO A 423 12.21 12.66 2.14
C PRO A 423 11.71 12.61 0.69
N GLY A 424 11.80 13.75 -0.01
CA GLY A 424 11.71 13.78 -1.46
C GLY A 424 12.97 13.18 -2.11
N GLN A 425 12.95 13.01 -3.43
CA GLN A 425 14.10 12.45 -4.18
C GLN A 425 15.35 13.34 -4.13
N ALA A 426 15.20 14.65 -4.00
CA ALA A 426 16.32 15.58 -3.92
C ALA A 426 17.08 15.49 -2.58
N ASP A 427 16.40 15.09 -1.51
CA ASP A 427 16.95 15.16 -0.14
C ASP A 427 17.94 14.03 0.19
N ILE A 428 18.10 13.02 -0.68
CA ILE A 428 18.68 11.70 -0.32
C ILE A 428 20.00 11.35 -1.03
N GLN A 429 20.66 12.32 -1.65
CA GLN A 429 21.93 12.09 -2.37
C GLN A 429 23.17 12.10 -1.46
N ASP A 430 23.10 12.80 -0.32
CA ASP A 430 24.21 12.93 0.64
C ASP A 430 24.36 11.66 1.50
N GLY A 431 25.61 11.15 1.62
CA GLY A 431 25.96 9.98 2.44
C GLY A 431 25.74 10.17 3.95
N HIS A 432 25.64 11.41 4.43
CA HIS A 432 25.28 11.73 5.82
C HIS A 432 23.78 11.96 6.03
N VAL A 433 22.95 11.78 4.99
CA VAL A 433 21.50 11.81 5.12
C VAL A 433 20.96 10.39 5.23
N VAL A 434 20.28 10.12 6.34
CA VAL A 434 19.56 8.87 6.57
C VAL A 434 18.07 9.10 6.33
N PRO A 435 17.51 8.66 5.18
CA PRO A 435 16.08 8.66 4.99
C PRO A 435 15.40 7.74 6.01
N LEU A 436 14.37 8.25 6.67
CA LEU A 436 13.50 7.51 7.57
C LEU A 436 12.11 7.40 6.95
N ILE A 437 11.80 6.22 6.41
CA ILE A 437 10.47 5.91 5.85
C ILE A 437 9.63 5.12 6.85
N THR A 438 8.36 4.92 6.48
CA THR A 438 7.44 4.11 7.27
C THR A 438 7.07 2.83 6.56
N TYR A 439 6.65 1.81 7.32
CA TYR A 439 6.16 0.53 6.76
C TYR A 439 5.02 0.67 5.72
N GLY A 440 4.32 1.80 5.69
CA GLY A 440 3.27 2.09 4.70
C GLY A 440 3.75 2.83 3.44
N ALA A 441 5.07 2.95 3.21
CA ALA A 441 5.61 3.58 2.02
C ALA A 441 5.40 2.68 0.78
N VAL A 442 4.50 3.10 -0.11
CA VAL A 442 4.14 2.38 -1.36
C VAL A 442 4.66 3.14 -2.58
N GLY A 443 5.05 2.42 -3.65
CA GLY A 443 5.23 2.98 -4.99
C GLY A 443 6.43 3.91 -5.24
N SER A 444 7.46 3.95 -4.39
CA SER A 444 8.66 4.79 -4.63
C SER A 444 9.88 3.96 -5.03
N ASN A 445 10.55 4.37 -6.11
CA ASN A 445 11.85 3.88 -6.56
C ASN A 445 13.02 4.71 -6.01
N ALA A 446 12.77 5.74 -5.21
CA ALA A 446 13.78 6.70 -4.75
C ALA A 446 14.94 6.05 -3.95
N PHE A 447 14.73 4.87 -3.37
CA PHE A 447 15.67 4.25 -2.45
C PHE A 447 16.42 3.03 -3.04
N GLU A 448 16.30 2.74 -4.33
CA GLU A 448 16.89 1.52 -4.92
C GLU A 448 18.42 1.51 -4.98
N HIS A 449 19.03 2.69 -4.86
CA HIS A 449 20.48 2.86 -4.85
C HIS A 449 21.08 2.80 -3.44
N PHE A 450 20.27 2.67 -2.40
CA PHE A 450 20.75 2.46 -1.04
C PHE A 450 21.29 1.05 -0.87
N ASP A 451 22.33 0.90 -0.06
CA ASP A 451 23.07 -0.36 0.13
C ASP A 451 22.55 -1.14 1.33
N VAL A 452 22.01 -0.41 2.32
CA VAL A 452 21.55 -0.97 3.59
C VAL A 452 20.11 -0.53 3.90
N ALA A 453 19.29 -1.45 4.40
CA ALA A 453 17.98 -1.15 4.97
C ALA A 453 17.86 -1.66 6.42
N LEU A 454 17.44 -0.80 7.34
CA LEU A 454 17.36 -1.10 8.77
C LEU A 454 15.95 -0.86 9.31
N ALA A 455 15.33 -1.89 9.87
CA ALA A 455 14.11 -1.76 10.66
C ALA A 455 14.43 -1.29 12.09
N LEU A 456 13.94 -0.12 12.47
CA LEU A 456 14.12 0.46 13.81
C LEU A 456 13.05 0.01 14.82
N SER A 457 11.97 -0.61 14.35
CA SER A 457 10.86 -1.09 15.17
C SER A 457 10.24 -2.30 14.49
N SER A 458 9.48 -3.14 15.20
CA SER A 458 8.84 -4.30 14.58
C SER A 458 7.47 -3.99 14.02
N TYR A 459 7.07 -4.60 12.90
CA TYR A 459 5.73 -4.40 12.34
C TYR A 459 4.78 -5.52 12.78
N ASN A 460 4.28 -5.38 14.01
CA ASN A 460 3.32 -6.31 14.60
C ASN A 460 1.89 -5.88 14.26
N ALA A 461 1.17 -6.67 13.47
CA ALA A 461 -0.23 -6.47 13.15
C ALA A 461 -1.06 -6.68 14.42
N ARG A 462 -1.99 -5.76 14.71
CA ARG A 462 -2.87 -5.94 15.85
C ARG A 462 -3.85 -7.11 15.58
N PRO A 463 -4.27 -7.88 16.60
CA PRO A 463 -5.23 -8.98 16.40
C PRO A 463 -6.51 -8.55 15.68
N ASP A 464 -7.07 -7.40 16.05
CA ASP A 464 -8.27 -6.82 15.42
C ASP A 464 -8.06 -6.50 13.94
N LEU A 465 -6.85 -6.12 13.53
CA LEU A 465 -6.54 -5.91 12.11
C LEU A 465 -6.51 -7.23 11.35
N VAL A 466 -5.88 -8.28 11.89
CA VAL A 466 -5.87 -9.61 11.26
C VAL A 466 -7.29 -10.15 11.15
N GLU A 467 -8.07 -10.01 12.23
CA GLU A 467 -9.48 -10.39 12.28
C GLU A 467 -10.33 -9.62 11.26
N ALA A 468 -10.16 -8.30 11.18
CA ALA A 468 -10.84 -7.49 10.18
C ALA A 468 -10.49 -7.93 8.74
N ARG A 469 -9.21 -8.24 8.46
CA ARG A 469 -8.80 -8.73 7.13
C ARG A 469 -9.36 -10.09 6.79
N LEU A 470 -9.40 -10.98 7.76
CA LEU A 470 -10.00 -12.30 7.60
C LEU A 470 -11.49 -12.16 7.28
N ASN A 471 -12.20 -11.36 8.07
CA ASN A 471 -13.65 -11.19 8.00
C ASN A 471 -14.11 -10.21 6.91
N ASP A 472 -13.21 -9.47 6.26
CA ASP A 472 -13.51 -8.47 5.21
C ASP A 472 -14.37 -9.03 4.06
N VAL A 473 -14.34 -10.34 3.84
CA VAL A 473 -15.09 -11.03 2.78
C VAL A 473 -16.25 -11.90 3.27
N HIS A 474 -16.50 -11.92 4.58
CA HIS A 474 -17.50 -12.76 5.23
C HIS A 474 -18.67 -11.91 5.74
N HIS A 475 -19.84 -12.52 5.82
CA HIS A 475 -21.00 -11.91 6.47
C HIS A 475 -20.75 -11.74 7.99
N PRO A 476 -21.33 -10.76 8.70
CA PRO A 476 -21.12 -10.61 10.14
C PRO A 476 -21.46 -11.84 10.98
N GLN A 477 -22.48 -12.61 10.57
CA GLN A 477 -22.86 -13.86 11.24
C GLN A 477 -21.81 -14.97 11.08
N GLU A 478 -20.92 -14.84 10.10
CA GLU A 478 -19.82 -15.77 9.81
C GLU A 478 -18.48 -15.26 10.39
N GLU A 479 -18.50 -14.17 11.16
CA GLU A 479 -17.27 -13.57 11.68
C GLU A 479 -16.51 -14.51 12.59
N VAL A 480 -15.23 -14.69 12.26
CA VAL A 480 -14.32 -15.48 13.06
C VAL A 480 -13.58 -14.56 14.02
N ARG A 481 -13.72 -14.82 15.32
CA ARG A 481 -12.91 -14.16 16.36
C ARG A 481 -11.56 -14.84 16.49
N LEU A 482 -10.50 -14.04 16.61
CA LEU A 482 -9.13 -14.53 16.70
C LEU A 482 -8.53 -14.32 18.10
N GLY A 483 -7.71 -15.27 18.52
CA GLY A 483 -6.79 -15.15 19.63
C GLY A 483 -5.35 -15.11 19.11
N VAL A 484 -4.49 -14.36 19.81
CA VAL A 484 -3.06 -14.33 19.50
C VAL A 484 -2.28 -14.78 20.73
N THR A 485 -1.47 -15.80 20.56
CA THR A 485 -0.48 -16.24 21.55
C THR A 485 0.93 -16.07 20.98
N SER A 486 1.94 -16.15 21.84
CA SER A 486 3.34 -16.19 21.42
C SER A 486 3.94 -17.51 21.86
N HIS A 487 4.60 -18.20 20.93
CA HIS A 487 5.28 -19.47 21.16
C HIS A 487 6.68 -19.40 20.54
N ALA A 488 7.73 -19.63 21.33
CA ALA A 488 9.13 -19.53 20.90
C ALA A 488 9.48 -18.20 20.16
N GLY A 489 8.93 -17.08 20.65
CA GLY A 489 9.07 -15.75 20.06
C GLY A 489 8.20 -15.48 18.83
N GLN A 490 7.59 -16.52 18.24
CA GLN A 490 6.68 -16.37 17.11
C GLN A 490 5.25 -16.12 17.59
N ARG A 491 4.58 -15.17 16.94
CA ARG A 491 3.14 -14.94 17.14
C ARG A 491 2.36 -16.01 16.39
N VAL A 492 1.42 -16.64 17.07
CA VAL A 492 0.50 -17.63 16.50
C VAL A 492 -0.91 -17.08 16.62
N VAL A 493 -1.64 -17.07 15.51
CA VAL A 493 -3.04 -16.61 15.45
C VAL A 493 -3.94 -17.83 15.29
N ARG A 494 -4.99 -17.93 16.11
CA ARG A 494 -5.97 -19.02 16.05
C ARG A 494 -7.39 -18.49 16.18
N ALA A 495 -8.33 -19.11 15.50
CA ALA A 495 -9.74 -18.92 15.73
C ALA A 495 -10.11 -19.32 17.16
N LYS A 496 -11.01 -18.58 17.80
CA LYS A 496 -11.50 -18.89 19.15
C LYS A 496 -12.52 -20.03 19.15
N GLY A 497 -13.39 -20.10 18.13
CA GLY A 497 -14.44 -21.11 18.04
C GLY A 497 -13.97 -22.44 17.45
N TYR A 498 -14.45 -23.56 18.00
CA TYR A 498 -14.12 -24.91 17.53
C TYR A 498 -14.48 -25.13 16.05
N PHE A 499 -15.69 -24.70 15.65
CA PHE A 499 -16.17 -24.85 14.28
C PHE A 499 -15.31 -24.08 13.26
N ALA A 500 -14.93 -22.85 13.58
CA ALA A 500 -14.03 -22.06 12.74
C ALA A 500 -12.64 -22.73 12.58
N ARG A 501 -12.13 -23.39 13.62
CA ARG A 501 -10.89 -24.17 13.50
C ARG A 501 -11.05 -25.36 12.56
N GLN A 502 -12.16 -26.10 12.65
CA GLN A 502 -12.45 -27.23 11.76
C GLN A 502 -12.59 -26.80 10.29
N GLN A 503 -13.08 -25.58 10.04
CA GLN A 503 -13.16 -25.00 8.69
C GLN A 503 -11.81 -24.46 8.16
N GLY A 504 -10.72 -24.62 8.90
CA GLY A 504 -9.38 -24.26 8.44
C GLY A 504 -9.02 -22.77 8.58
N PHE A 505 -9.82 -21.98 9.31
CA PHE A 505 -9.56 -20.55 9.50
C PHE A 505 -8.23 -20.25 10.20
N ASP A 506 -7.68 -21.19 10.99
CA ASP A 506 -6.37 -21.05 11.62
C ASP A 506 -5.26 -20.87 10.58
N VAL A 507 -5.28 -21.66 9.51
CA VAL A 507 -4.28 -21.59 8.43
C VAL A 507 -4.40 -20.25 7.69
N LEU A 508 -5.63 -19.83 7.42
CA LEU A 508 -5.90 -18.56 6.72
C LEU A 508 -5.52 -17.34 7.56
N ALA A 509 -5.89 -17.33 8.85
CA ALA A 509 -5.53 -16.29 9.80
C ALA A 509 -4.01 -16.18 9.98
N GLN A 510 -3.31 -17.31 10.03
CA GLN A 510 -1.86 -17.34 10.11
C GLN A 510 -1.22 -16.77 8.83
N LYS A 511 -1.75 -17.09 7.64
CA LYS A 511 -1.31 -16.49 6.36
C LYS A 511 -1.53 -14.97 6.34
N TYR A 512 -2.69 -14.48 6.78
CA TYR A 512 -2.95 -13.04 6.92
C TYR A 512 -1.97 -12.37 7.89
N GLN A 513 -1.71 -12.96 9.05
CA GLN A 513 -0.76 -12.39 10.01
C GLN A 513 0.66 -12.32 9.42
N VAL A 514 1.14 -13.38 8.76
CA VAL A 514 2.47 -13.35 8.13
C VAL A 514 2.55 -12.30 7.00
N HIS A 515 1.51 -12.21 6.15
CA HIS A 515 1.43 -11.20 5.08
C HIS A 515 1.48 -9.77 5.64
N LEU A 516 0.63 -9.48 6.63
CA LEU A 516 0.52 -8.16 7.24
C LEU A 516 1.76 -7.77 8.06
N GLU A 517 2.55 -8.73 8.53
CA GLU A 517 3.75 -8.47 9.32
C GLU A 517 5.02 -8.55 8.49
N ALA A 518 5.46 -9.78 8.19
CA ALA A 518 6.71 -10.03 7.50
C ALA A 518 6.65 -9.59 6.04
N GLY A 519 5.50 -9.76 5.36
CA GLY A 519 5.29 -9.30 3.99
C GLY A 519 5.41 -7.78 3.87
N TRP A 520 4.73 -7.02 4.74
CA TRP A 520 4.82 -5.57 4.76
C TRP A 520 6.21 -5.06 5.16
N ALA A 521 6.89 -5.75 6.08
CA ALA A 521 8.28 -5.45 6.42
C ALA A 521 9.22 -5.68 5.24
N ALA A 522 9.08 -6.81 4.54
CA ALA A 522 9.84 -7.14 3.35
C ALA A 522 9.58 -6.14 2.21
N GLN A 523 8.34 -5.68 2.03
CA GLN A 523 8.02 -4.66 1.03
C GLN A 523 8.67 -3.30 1.36
N ALA A 524 8.65 -2.89 2.63
CA ALA A 524 9.24 -1.62 3.05
C ALA A 524 10.77 -1.63 2.97
N LEU A 525 11.41 -2.72 3.42
CA LEU A 525 12.87 -2.88 3.34
C LEU A 525 13.31 -3.18 1.89
N GLY A 526 12.46 -3.84 1.09
CA GLY A 526 12.68 -4.18 -0.31
C GLY A 526 12.79 -2.97 -1.25
N ARG A 527 12.59 -1.76 -0.73
CA ARG A 527 12.86 -0.51 -1.46
C ARG A 527 14.33 -0.38 -1.86
N VAL A 528 15.25 -1.01 -1.12
CA VAL A 528 16.68 -1.09 -1.50
C VAL A 528 17.00 -2.21 -2.49
N ARG A 529 15.99 -2.99 -2.91
CA ARG A 529 16.10 -4.07 -3.91
C ARG A 529 17.00 -5.26 -3.53
N PHE A 530 17.02 -5.62 -2.25
CA PHE A 530 17.85 -6.72 -1.73
C PHE A 530 17.58 -8.10 -2.37
N ALA A 531 16.38 -8.30 -2.92
CA ALA A 531 16.02 -9.52 -3.64
C ALA A 531 16.77 -9.66 -4.98
N THR A 532 17.21 -8.56 -5.58
CA THR A 532 17.76 -8.51 -6.94
C THR A 532 19.13 -7.84 -7.05
N ARG A 533 19.68 -7.36 -5.95
CA ARG A 533 20.99 -6.69 -5.86
C ARG A 533 21.63 -7.03 -4.52
N PRO A 534 22.98 -7.06 -4.41
CA PRO A 534 23.66 -7.31 -3.16
C PRO A 534 23.40 -6.16 -2.19
N ARG A 535 22.73 -6.46 -1.07
CA ARG A 535 22.35 -5.48 -0.04
C ARG A 535 22.54 -6.03 1.36
N THR A 536 22.58 -5.16 2.34
CA THR A 536 22.49 -5.56 3.75
C THR A 536 21.12 -5.17 4.29
N VAL A 537 20.37 -6.12 4.84
CA VAL A 537 19.05 -5.83 5.40
C VAL A 537 18.93 -6.37 6.81
N VAL A 538 18.53 -5.51 7.73
CA VAL A 538 18.25 -5.86 9.12
C VAL A 538 16.76 -5.72 9.37
N PHE A 539 16.07 -6.85 9.40
CA PHE A 539 14.71 -6.97 9.88
C PHE A 539 14.65 -6.82 11.41
N PHE A 540 13.48 -6.45 11.88
CA PHE A 540 13.16 -6.45 13.30
C PHE A 540 11.77 -7.06 13.44
N GLN A 541 11.63 -8.38 13.33
CA GLN A 541 10.35 -9.05 13.40
C GLN A 541 10.38 -10.16 14.45
N PRO A 542 9.38 -10.28 15.34
CA PRO A 542 9.34 -11.34 16.34
C PRO A 542 9.18 -12.73 15.69
N GLY A 543 8.52 -12.82 14.53
CA GLY A 543 8.47 -14.04 13.72
C GLY A 543 9.68 -14.15 12.78
N GLY A 544 9.82 -15.34 12.18
CA GLY A 544 10.74 -15.50 11.05
C GLY A 544 10.28 -14.69 9.84
N VAL A 545 11.23 -14.31 8.99
CA VAL A 545 10.97 -13.64 7.71
C VAL A 545 11.01 -14.67 6.57
N PRO A 546 10.27 -14.47 5.47
CA PRO A 546 10.09 -15.48 4.43
C PRO A 546 11.28 -15.56 3.46
N TYR A 547 12.50 -15.56 3.98
CA TYR A 547 13.75 -15.64 3.22
C TYR A 547 14.65 -16.72 3.80
N GLU A 548 15.40 -17.39 2.93
CA GLU A 548 16.47 -18.31 3.34
C GLU A 548 17.70 -17.53 3.81
N ASP A 549 18.62 -18.21 4.49
CA ASP A 549 19.93 -17.70 4.89
C ASP A 549 19.89 -16.45 5.79
N VAL A 550 18.77 -16.24 6.50
CA VAL A 550 18.60 -15.14 7.45
C VAL A 550 19.28 -15.47 8.77
N LYS A 551 20.18 -14.58 9.21
CA LYS A 551 20.80 -14.68 10.54
C LYS A 551 19.88 -14.08 11.60
N GLU A 552 19.35 -14.94 12.46
CA GLU A 552 18.39 -14.59 13.51
C GLU A 552 19.08 -14.23 14.83
N PHE A 553 18.65 -13.13 15.47
CA PHE A 553 19.10 -12.71 16.79
C PHE A 553 17.92 -12.65 17.76
N GLY A 554 17.91 -13.49 18.80
CA GLY A 554 16.85 -13.49 19.82
C GLY A 554 16.89 -12.26 20.76
N SER A 555 17.97 -11.47 20.74
CA SER A 555 18.12 -10.32 21.62
C SER A 555 18.98 -9.21 21.00
N LEU A 556 18.80 -7.98 21.50
CA LEU A 556 19.62 -6.84 21.10
C LEU A 556 21.09 -7.03 21.54
N LYS A 557 21.34 -7.80 22.62
CA LYS A 557 22.69 -8.15 23.06
C LYS A 557 23.43 -8.99 22.00
N ALA A 558 22.79 -10.05 21.50
CA ALA A 558 23.36 -10.90 20.46
C ALA A 558 23.63 -10.13 19.15
N LEU A 559 22.74 -9.20 18.78
CA LEU A 559 22.96 -8.30 17.65
C LEU A 559 24.20 -7.42 17.87
N ARG A 560 24.34 -6.83 19.06
CA ARG A 560 25.49 -5.99 19.41
C ARG A 560 26.80 -6.77 19.35
N GLU A 561 26.84 -7.96 19.94
CA GLU A 561 28.03 -8.83 19.93
C GLU A 561 28.46 -9.16 18.50
N HIS A 562 27.50 -9.50 17.63
CA HIS A 562 27.81 -9.83 16.24
C HIS A 562 28.41 -8.65 15.45
N PHE A 563 27.89 -7.44 15.64
CA PHE A 563 28.36 -6.26 14.92
C PHE A 563 29.47 -5.48 15.62
N GLY A 564 29.85 -5.89 16.84
CA GLY A 564 30.83 -5.19 17.68
C GLY A 564 30.31 -3.85 18.25
N LEU A 565 29.00 -3.75 18.47
CA LEU A 565 28.36 -2.52 18.95
C LEU A 565 28.37 -2.46 20.48
N LEU A 566 28.51 -1.25 21.03
CA LEU A 566 28.55 -1.03 22.47
C LEU A 566 27.16 -0.69 23.02
N THR A 567 26.94 -0.95 24.30
CA THR A 567 25.88 -0.28 25.04
C THR A 567 26.23 1.19 25.27
N ARG A 568 25.23 2.02 25.55
CA ARG A 568 25.46 3.45 25.82
C ARG A 568 26.44 3.67 26.98
N ARG A 569 26.29 2.90 28.05
CA ARG A 569 27.18 2.94 29.22
C ARG A 569 28.62 2.59 28.86
N GLU A 570 28.83 1.56 28.04
CA GLU A 570 30.17 1.16 27.60
C GLU A 570 30.78 2.21 26.66
N TRP A 571 30.00 2.76 25.75
CA TRP A 571 30.44 3.81 24.84
C TRP A 571 30.82 5.10 25.59
N GLU A 572 29.99 5.56 26.53
CA GLU A 572 30.28 6.71 27.38
C GLU A 572 31.53 6.46 28.24
N ALA A 573 31.70 5.24 28.76
CA ALA A 573 32.90 4.86 29.48
C ALA A 573 34.14 4.94 28.58
N ARG A 574 34.09 4.43 27.35
CA ARG A 574 35.21 4.54 26.39
C ARG A 574 35.49 5.98 25.98
N ARG A 575 34.46 6.77 25.65
CA ARG A 575 34.62 8.17 25.26
C ARG A 575 35.26 9.02 26.36
N VAL A 576 34.77 8.90 27.59
CA VAL A 576 35.32 9.65 28.73
C VAL A 576 36.73 9.17 29.06
N ALA A 577 37.04 7.88 28.90
CA ALA A 577 38.41 7.39 29.05
C ALA A 577 39.35 7.99 27.99
N ALA A 578 38.97 7.95 26.72
CA ALA A 578 39.77 8.52 25.62
C ALA A 578 40.01 10.03 25.79
N LYS A 579 38.98 10.79 26.18
CA LYS A 579 39.15 12.23 26.49
C LYS A 579 40.04 12.46 27.70
N ALA A 580 39.91 11.65 28.76
CA ALA A 580 40.78 11.74 29.92
C ALA A 580 42.24 11.45 29.56
N THR A 581 42.51 10.50 28.66
CA THR A 581 43.85 10.23 28.13
C THR A 581 44.37 11.43 27.33
N ALA A 582 43.62 11.92 26.35
CA ALA A 582 44.03 13.04 25.51
C ALA A 582 44.31 14.32 26.32
N LEU A 583 43.51 14.61 27.35
CA LEU A 583 43.75 15.75 28.25
C LEU A 583 44.97 15.53 29.15
N GLY A 584 45.24 14.29 29.58
CA GLY A 584 46.45 13.94 30.32
C GLY A 584 47.72 14.05 29.47
N GLU A 585 47.67 13.61 28.21
CA GLU A 585 48.75 13.78 27.23
C GLU A 585 48.99 15.26 26.90
N ALA A 586 47.95 16.09 26.95
CA ALA A 586 48.05 17.54 26.86
C ALA A 586 48.53 18.22 28.17
N GLY A 587 49.03 17.45 29.15
CA GLY A 587 49.66 17.96 30.37
C GLY A 587 48.70 18.37 31.50
N LYS A 588 47.39 18.11 31.38
CA LYS A 588 46.44 18.50 32.44
C LYS A 588 46.52 17.58 33.66
N SER A 589 46.41 18.18 34.84
CA SER A 589 46.33 17.48 36.12
C SER A 589 45.02 16.70 36.27
N ARG A 590 44.98 15.74 37.21
CA ARG A 590 43.78 14.91 37.46
C ARG A 590 42.56 15.74 37.84
N ALA A 591 42.75 16.80 38.63
CA ALA A 591 41.69 17.72 39.04
C ALA A 591 41.11 18.48 37.83
N GLU A 592 41.99 18.97 36.94
CA GLU A 592 41.57 19.68 35.72
C GLU A 592 40.85 18.77 34.73
N VAL A 593 41.30 17.52 34.59
CA VAL A 593 40.62 16.50 33.77
C VAL A 593 39.27 16.13 34.35
N ALA A 594 39.18 15.96 35.67
CA ALA A 594 37.94 15.67 36.38
C ALA A 594 36.90 16.80 36.20
N ALA A 595 37.34 18.05 36.39
CA ALA A 595 36.52 19.24 36.16
C ALA A 595 36.06 19.36 34.71
N ALA A 596 36.96 19.20 33.74
CA ALA A 596 36.65 19.30 32.31
C ALA A 596 35.66 18.23 31.81
N LEU A 597 35.66 17.05 32.44
CA LEU A 597 34.80 15.92 32.06
C LEU A 597 33.53 15.79 32.93
N GLY A 598 33.38 16.62 33.97
CA GLY A 598 32.26 16.55 34.91
C GLY A 598 32.19 15.22 35.68
N VAL A 599 33.34 14.65 36.04
CA VAL A 599 33.45 13.36 36.77
C VAL A 599 34.37 13.50 37.97
N SER A 600 34.31 12.57 38.93
CA SER A 600 35.22 12.60 40.09
C SER A 600 36.66 12.24 39.73
N GLU A 601 37.64 12.80 40.44
CA GLU A 601 39.08 12.47 40.28
C GLU A 601 39.37 10.97 40.47
N ARG A 602 38.62 10.31 41.36
CA ARG A 602 38.69 8.85 41.54
C ARG A 602 38.31 8.10 40.27
N THR A 603 37.36 8.63 39.49
CA THR A 603 36.95 8.06 38.21
C THR A 603 38.03 8.23 37.15
N VAL A 604 38.74 9.36 37.13
CA VAL A 604 39.90 9.61 36.25
C VAL A 604 41.04 8.65 36.61
N SER A 605 41.40 8.57 37.89
CA SER A 605 42.49 7.71 38.39
C SER A 605 42.26 6.21 38.08
N ARG A 606 41.04 5.70 38.32
CA ARG A 606 40.68 4.31 37.99
C ARG A 606 40.79 3.99 36.50
N ARG A 607 40.53 4.97 35.63
CA ARG A 607 40.55 4.78 34.17
C ARG A 607 41.97 4.84 33.61
N TRP A 608 42.80 5.76 34.10
CA TRP A 608 44.24 5.77 33.78
C TRP A 608 44.96 4.51 34.30
N ALA A 609 44.59 3.99 35.47
CA ALA A 609 45.14 2.74 35.98
C ALA A 609 44.80 1.51 35.09
N ARG A 610 43.57 1.44 34.56
CA ARG A 610 43.16 0.38 33.62
C ARG A 610 43.87 0.44 32.27
N LEU A 611 44.32 1.61 31.84
CA LEU A 611 45.09 1.80 30.60
C LEU A 611 46.57 1.45 30.74
N ARG A 612 47.10 1.37 31.98
CA ARG A 612 48.47 0.90 32.25
C ARG A 612 48.57 -0.63 32.43
N GLN A 613 47.44 -1.34 32.44
CA GLN A 613 47.36 -2.78 32.73
C GLN A 613 46.85 -3.63 31.55
N GLY A 614 46.56 -3.02 30.41
CA GLY A 614 46.26 -3.70 29.15
C GLY A 614 46.99 -2.98 28.04
#